data_AF-A0A7S0AFT6-F1
#
_entry.id   AF-A0A7S0AFT6-F1
#
_cell.length_a   1.000
_cell.length_b   1.000
_cell.length_c   1.000
_cell.angle_alpha   90.00
_cell.angle_beta   90.00
_cell.angle_gamma   90.00
#
_symmetry.space_group_name_H-M   'P 1'
#
loop_
_entity.id
_entity.type
_entity.pdbx_description
1 polymer ?
#
loop_
_entity_poly.entity_id
_entity_poly.type
_entity_poly.pdbx_seq_one_letter_code
_entity_poly.pdbx_strand_id
1 'polypeptide(L)'
;LSVKEHPRQTLLDLLPSECDILCTHPMFGPDSGKNGWHGLTFVYERTRIDNVLLDPSHETSFHHFTDAGSSDSDADGSFVELGSGAVHDVHENSEAHVEGVDRMERFLSIWEEEGCRMVPLSCADHDEYAANSQFITHLMGRILGSQGLSKTPIDTKGFESVLKLIGNTMADSFDLFYGLYKYNKNSAETIRQLQSALSDVVVQLEEMEKQEQESK
;
A
#
# COMPACT_ATOMS: atom_id res chain seq x y z
N LEU A 1 -9.29 0.38 -3.95
CA LEU A 1 -8.51 1.64 -3.91
C LEU A 1 -8.19 1.99 -2.48
N SER A 2 -6.93 2.16 -2.11
CA SER A 2 -6.58 2.52 -0.73
C SER A 2 -5.25 3.26 -0.62
N VAL A 3 -5.11 4.06 0.43
CA VAL A 3 -3.87 4.70 0.91
C VAL A 3 -3.62 4.23 2.35
N LYS A 4 -2.41 4.35 2.86
CA LYS A 4 -2.02 3.78 4.16
C LYS A 4 -1.39 4.78 5.12
N GLU A 5 -0.54 5.71 4.66
CA GLU A 5 0.10 6.68 5.56
C GLU A 5 -0.95 7.57 6.26
N HIS A 6 -1.95 8.05 5.52
CA HIS A 6 -2.98 8.90 6.09
C HIS A 6 -3.82 8.25 7.20
N PRO A 7 -4.45 7.07 6.98
CA PRO A 7 -5.17 6.40 8.07
C PRO A 7 -4.24 6.00 9.21
N ARG A 8 -3.01 5.54 8.94
CA ARG A 8 -2.02 5.23 9.98
C ARG A 8 -1.79 6.43 10.90
N GLN A 9 -1.45 7.58 10.34
CA GLN A 9 -1.18 8.78 11.13
C GLN A 9 -2.43 9.28 11.87
N THR A 10 -3.57 9.27 11.20
CA THR A 10 -4.86 9.68 11.81
C THR A 10 -5.21 8.82 13.02
N LEU A 11 -5.00 7.50 12.94
CA LEU A 11 -5.26 6.59 14.05
C LEU A 11 -4.27 6.80 15.20
N LEU A 12 -2.98 7.01 14.88
CA LEU A 12 -1.96 7.31 15.89
C LEU A 12 -2.24 8.60 16.66
N ASP A 13 -2.71 9.64 15.96
CA ASP A 13 -2.98 10.95 16.55
C ASP A 13 -4.25 10.99 17.39
N LEU A 14 -5.27 10.18 17.03
CA LEU A 14 -6.61 10.29 17.60
C LEU A 14 -6.98 9.17 18.56
N LEU A 15 -6.40 7.97 18.41
CA LEU A 15 -6.72 6.85 19.30
C LEU A 15 -5.84 6.85 20.55
N PRO A 16 -6.40 6.48 21.73
CA PRO A 16 -5.61 6.27 22.94
C PRO A 16 -4.41 5.35 22.71
N SER A 17 -3.30 5.55 23.42
CA SER A 17 -2.04 4.84 23.16
C SER A 17 -2.13 3.33 23.41
N GLU A 18 -3.05 2.91 24.27
CA GLU A 18 -3.41 1.53 24.55
C GLU A 18 -4.18 0.85 23.42
N CYS A 19 -4.72 1.59 22.45
CA CYS A 19 -5.38 0.99 21.30
C CYS A 19 -4.35 0.44 20.30
N ASP A 20 -4.48 -0.85 20.00
CA ASP A 20 -3.74 -1.53 18.93
C ASP A 20 -4.12 -0.97 17.55
N ILE A 21 -3.14 -0.91 16.65
CA ILE A 21 -3.30 -0.45 15.27
C ILE A 21 -2.61 -1.44 14.34
N LEU A 22 -3.41 -2.02 13.45
CA LEU A 22 -2.97 -2.81 12.30
C LEU A 22 -3.46 -2.12 11.03
N CYS A 23 -2.54 -1.67 10.19
CA CYS A 23 -2.88 -1.09 8.89
C CYS A 23 -2.92 -2.18 7.83
N THR A 24 -4.00 -2.30 7.07
CA THR A 24 -4.16 -3.38 6.07
C THR A 24 -4.63 -2.87 4.72
N HIS A 25 -4.34 -3.63 3.67
CA HIS A 25 -4.92 -3.47 2.35
C HIS A 25 -5.01 -4.82 1.64
N PRO A 26 -6.20 -5.46 1.60
CA PRO A 26 -6.48 -6.50 0.62
C PRO A 26 -6.37 -5.88 -0.77
N MET A 27 -5.42 -6.32 -1.60
CA MET A 27 -5.17 -5.78 -2.94
C MET A 27 -6.20 -6.29 -3.97
N PHE A 28 -7.41 -6.56 -3.51
CA PHE A 28 -8.50 -7.15 -4.25
C PHE A 28 -9.84 -6.63 -3.70
N GLY A 29 -10.89 -6.79 -4.49
CA GLY A 29 -12.25 -6.38 -4.14
C GLY A 29 -13.26 -7.47 -4.51
N PRO A 30 -14.56 -7.16 -4.47
CA PRO A 30 -15.61 -8.13 -4.76
C PRO A 30 -15.44 -8.83 -6.10
N ASP A 31 -14.98 -8.12 -7.14
CA ASP A 31 -14.83 -8.69 -8.48
C ASP A 31 -13.61 -9.60 -8.64
N SER A 32 -12.46 -9.22 -8.07
CA SER A 32 -11.22 -10.01 -8.16
C SER A 32 -11.16 -11.13 -7.14
N GLY A 33 -11.84 -11.00 -6.00
CA GLY A 33 -11.94 -12.01 -4.94
C GLY A 33 -13.20 -12.89 -4.99
N LYS A 34 -14.04 -12.77 -6.03
CA LYS A 34 -15.35 -13.45 -6.10
C LYS A 34 -15.31 -14.98 -5.99
N ASN A 35 -14.17 -15.60 -6.32
CA ASN A 35 -13.99 -17.05 -6.36
C ASN A 35 -13.05 -17.55 -5.24
N GLY A 36 -12.86 -16.76 -4.19
CA GLY A 36 -11.91 -17.03 -3.12
C GLY A 36 -10.69 -16.11 -3.16
N TRP A 37 -9.89 -16.15 -2.09
CA TRP A 37 -8.76 -15.23 -1.90
C TRP A 37 -7.39 -15.90 -2.10
N HIS A 38 -7.39 -17.19 -2.43
CA HIS A 38 -6.16 -17.95 -2.66
C HIS A 38 -5.27 -17.29 -3.71
N GLY A 39 -4.01 -17.02 -3.34
CA GLY A 39 -3.02 -16.35 -4.16
C GLY A 39 -3.22 -14.83 -4.34
N LEU A 40 -4.30 -14.24 -3.82
CA LEU A 40 -4.50 -12.79 -3.85
C LEU A 40 -3.63 -12.12 -2.79
N THR A 41 -3.17 -10.90 -3.08
CA THR A 41 -2.23 -10.21 -2.21
C THR A 41 -2.94 -9.50 -1.07
N PHE A 42 -2.47 -9.71 0.16
CA PHE A 42 -2.89 -8.99 1.34
C PHE A 42 -1.68 -8.27 1.94
N VAL A 43 -1.71 -6.94 1.92
CA VAL A 43 -0.65 -6.09 2.45
C VAL A 43 -1.01 -5.65 3.85
N TYR A 44 -0.04 -5.64 4.77
CA TYR A 44 -0.27 -5.17 6.12
C TYR A 44 0.98 -4.56 6.75
N GLU A 45 0.78 -3.69 7.75
CA GLU A 45 1.79 -3.15 8.65
C GLU A 45 1.27 -3.28 10.07
N ARG A 46 2.03 -3.96 10.95
CA ARG A 46 1.80 -3.87 12.39
C ARG A 46 2.31 -2.50 12.86
N THR A 47 1.40 -1.63 13.32
CA THR A 47 1.74 -0.23 13.62
C THR A 47 1.94 -0.01 15.12
N ARG A 48 1.00 -0.43 15.96
CA ARG A 48 1.05 -0.23 17.41
C ARG A 48 0.36 -1.37 18.14
N ILE A 49 0.95 -1.84 19.24
CA ILE A 49 0.33 -2.79 20.17
C ILE A 49 0.59 -2.31 21.60
N ASP A 50 -0.47 -2.10 22.38
CA ASP A 50 -0.41 -1.67 23.79
C ASP A 50 0.74 -0.68 24.08
N ASN A 51 0.56 0.59 23.71
CA ASN A 51 1.56 1.66 23.89
C ASN A 51 2.87 1.51 23.07
N VAL A 52 3.20 0.34 22.55
CA VAL A 52 4.44 0.07 21.81
C VAL A 52 4.23 0.32 20.30
N LEU A 53 5.00 1.27 19.74
CA LEU A 53 5.08 1.45 18.29
C LEU A 53 6.05 0.43 17.69
N LEU A 54 5.58 -0.28 16.67
CA LEU A 54 6.35 -1.32 16.02
C LEU A 54 7.08 -0.74 14.80
N ASP A 55 8.35 -1.13 14.64
CA ASP A 55 9.16 -0.74 13.48
C ASP A 55 8.96 -1.75 12.33
N PRO A 56 8.42 -1.33 11.17
CA PRO A 56 8.23 -2.20 10.02
C PRO A 56 9.54 -2.81 9.47
N SER A 57 10.69 -2.21 9.77
CA SER A 57 12.00 -2.67 9.27
C SER A 57 12.62 -3.81 10.10
N HIS A 58 12.09 -4.09 11.29
CA HIS A 58 12.64 -5.08 12.24
C HIS A 58 11.82 -6.38 12.35
N GLU A 59 10.78 -6.57 11.53
CA GLU A 59 9.84 -7.71 11.63
C GLU A 59 10.44 -9.10 11.34
N THR A 60 11.70 -9.22 10.87
CA THR A 60 12.34 -10.53 10.64
C THR A 60 12.62 -11.34 11.92
N SER A 61 12.44 -10.77 13.11
CA SER A 61 12.85 -11.39 14.39
C SER A 61 11.73 -12.06 15.19
N PHE A 62 10.45 -11.87 14.86
CA PHE A 62 9.33 -12.39 15.68
C PHE A 62 9.10 -13.91 15.59
N HIS A 63 9.67 -14.60 14.60
CA HIS A 63 9.52 -16.05 14.45
C HIS A 63 10.38 -16.91 15.42
N HIS A 64 11.10 -16.31 16.38
CA HIS A 64 12.03 -17.05 17.25
C HIS A 64 11.72 -17.04 18.76
N PHE A 65 10.57 -16.50 19.20
CA PHE A 65 10.23 -16.44 20.63
C PHE A 65 9.45 -17.63 21.19
N THR A 66 9.03 -18.60 20.37
CA THR A 66 8.29 -19.78 20.87
C THR A 66 9.17 -20.91 21.42
N ASP A 67 10.48 -20.74 21.55
CA ASP A 67 11.37 -21.82 22.01
C ASP A 67 12.60 -21.33 22.82
N ALA A 68 12.37 -20.70 23.98
CA ALA A 68 13.42 -20.59 25.02
C ALA A 68 12.81 -20.41 26.41
N GLY A 69 13.13 -21.36 27.29
CA GLY A 69 12.68 -21.40 28.67
C GLY A 69 13.25 -20.29 29.56
N SER A 70 12.54 -20.11 30.68
CA SER A 70 12.81 -19.24 31.82
C SER A 70 14.27 -19.21 32.32
N SER A 71 14.81 -18.01 32.53
CA SER A 71 15.76 -17.76 33.62
C SER A 71 15.63 -16.35 34.20
N ASP A 72 15.35 -16.30 35.50
CA ASP A 72 15.36 -15.11 36.37
C ASP A 72 16.72 -14.41 36.40
N SER A 73 16.72 -13.06 36.38
CA SER A 73 17.62 -12.25 37.20
C SER A 73 17.20 -10.78 37.23
N ASP A 74 17.01 -10.27 38.46
CA ASP A 74 16.82 -8.87 38.79
C ASP A 74 18.11 -8.05 38.58
N ALA A 75 18.03 -6.91 37.88
CA ALA A 75 18.95 -5.78 38.08
C ALA A 75 18.41 -4.47 37.48
N ASP A 76 18.36 -3.46 38.34
CA ASP A 76 18.09 -2.03 38.11
C ASP A 76 19.11 -1.37 37.15
N GLY A 77 18.65 -0.40 36.35
CA GLY A 77 19.52 0.51 35.60
C GLY A 77 19.03 0.87 34.19
N SER A 78 18.26 1.95 34.08
CA SER A 78 18.06 2.68 32.82
C SER A 78 19.42 3.07 32.21
N PHE A 79 19.80 2.47 31.09
CA PHE A 79 20.99 2.83 30.33
C PHE A 79 20.62 3.18 28.89
N VAL A 80 20.90 4.43 28.50
CA VAL A 80 20.72 4.92 27.14
C VAL A 80 21.96 4.53 26.34
N GLU A 81 21.84 3.55 25.44
CA GLU A 81 22.91 3.23 24.49
C GLU A 81 22.69 4.04 23.20
N LEU A 82 23.46 5.11 23.04
CA LEU A 82 23.56 5.85 21.77
C LEU A 82 24.14 4.92 20.70
N GLY A 83 23.27 4.32 19.86
CA GLY A 83 23.74 3.59 18.69
C GLY A 83 22.75 2.62 18.03
N SER A 84 21.69 2.20 18.70
CA SER A 84 20.61 1.41 18.09
C SER A 84 19.27 2.01 18.47
N GLY A 85 18.45 2.37 17.48
CA GLY A 85 17.16 3.04 17.66
C GLY A 85 16.05 2.16 18.24
N ALA A 86 16.38 1.12 19.01
CA ALA A 86 15.40 0.29 19.68
C ALA A 86 15.08 0.88 21.06
N VAL A 87 13.91 1.51 21.17
CA VAL A 87 13.31 1.81 22.48
C VAL A 87 12.71 0.49 22.97
N HIS A 88 13.48 -0.30 23.73
CA HIS A 88 12.89 -1.37 24.53
C HIS A 88 12.10 -0.71 25.66
N ASP A 89 10.79 -0.59 25.48
CA ASP A 89 9.91 -0.08 26.51
C ASP A 89 9.68 -1.18 27.55
N VAL A 90 9.52 -0.79 28.82
CA VAL A 90 9.38 -1.68 29.99
C VAL A 90 8.09 -2.55 29.93
N HIS A 91 7.30 -2.37 28.87
CA HIS A 91 5.96 -2.91 28.67
C HIS A 91 5.85 -4.09 27.69
N GLU A 92 6.90 -4.51 26.99
CA GLU A 92 6.83 -5.66 26.05
C GLU A 92 6.37 -6.97 26.72
N ASN A 93 6.52 -7.08 28.04
CA ASN A 93 6.08 -8.23 28.85
C ASN A 93 4.76 -7.98 29.62
N SER A 94 4.03 -6.91 29.29
CA SER A 94 2.69 -6.64 29.83
C SER A 94 1.70 -7.70 29.35
N GLU A 95 0.79 -8.15 30.23
CA GLU A 95 -0.31 -9.05 29.85
C GLU A 95 -1.16 -8.45 28.71
N ALA A 96 -1.40 -7.14 28.75
CA ALA A 96 -2.16 -6.44 27.72
C ALA A 96 -1.43 -6.42 26.36
N HIS A 97 -0.10 -6.31 26.36
CA HIS A 97 0.71 -6.39 25.14
C HIS A 97 0.64 -7.80 24.53
N VAL A 98 0.80 -8.84 25.36
CA VAL A 98 0.70 -10.25 24.91
C VAL A 98 -0.68 -10.53 24.31
N GLU A 99 -1.76 -10.07 24.95
CA GLU A 99 -3.11 -10.20 24.40
C GLU A 99 -3.29 -9.42 23.09
N GLY A 100 -2.66 -8.24 22.96
CA GLY A 100 -2.69 -7.43 21.75
C GLY A 100 -2.00 -8.11 20.57
N VAL A 101 -0.84 -8.73 20.81
CA VAL A 101 -0.13 -9.56 19.83
C VAL A 101 -1.02 -10.73 19.39
N ASP A 102 -1.59 -11.50 20.33
CA ASP A 102 -2.47 -12.63 20.00
C ASP A 102 -3.70 -12.19 19.17
N ARG A 103 -4.35 -11.07 19.53
CA ARG A 103 -5.46 -10.51 18.75
C ARG A 103 -5.05 -10.20 17.31
N MET A 104 -3.89 -9.56 17.15
CA MET A 104 -3.40 -9.16 15.83
C MET A 104 -3.06 -10.38 14.97
N GLU A 105 -2.36 -11.37 15.52
CA GLU A 105 -2.01 -12.60 14.80
C GLU A 105 -3.24 -13.42 14.42
N ARG A 106 -4.24 -13.54 15.29
CA ARG A 106 -5.51 -14.19 14.96
C ARG A 106 -6.27 -13.46 13.85
N PHE A 107 -6.18 -12.15 13.77
CA PHE A 107 -6.78 -11.41 12.66
C PHE A 107 -6.02 -11.66 11.35
N LEU A 108 -4.70 -11.69 11.39
CA LEU A 108 -3.87 -11.97 10.21
C LEU A 108 -4.04 -13.41 9.72
N SER A 109 -4.23 -14.38 10.62
CA SER A 109 -4.41 -15.79 10.26
C SER A 109 -5.64 -16.04 9.37
N ILE A 110 -6.70 -15.22 9.50
CA ILE A 110 -7.88 -15.29 8.62
C ILE A 110 -7.47 -15.19 7.15
N TRP A 111 -6.57 -14.27 6.82
CA TRP A 111 -6.14 -14.04 5.44
C TRP A 111 -5.17 -15.12 4.97
N GLU A 112 -4.28 -15.55 5.86
CA GLU A 112 -3.31 -16.63 5.58
C GLU A 112 -4.01 -17.97 5.33
N GLU A 113 -5.00 -18.33 6.16
CA GLU A 113 -5.78 -19.56 6.05
C GLU A 113 -6.64 -19.59 4.77
N GLU A 114 -7.11 -18.43 4.31
CA GLU A 114 -7.77 -18.27 3.00
C GLU A 114 -6.78 -18.34 1.81
N GLY A 115 -5.48 -18.53 2.10
CA GLY A 115 -4.42 -18.72 1.12
C GLY A 115 -3.94 -17.42 0.49
N CYS A 116 -4.14 -16.27 1.12
CA CYS A 116 -3.63 -15.00 0.61
C CYS A 116 -2.09 -15.00 0.59
N ARG A 117 -1.52 -14.28 -0.37
CA ARG A 117 -0.11 -13.90 -0.34
C ARG A 117 0.06 -12.75 0.65
N MET A 118 0.50 -13.09 1.86
CA MET A 118 0.76 -12.16 2.95
C MET A 118 2.02 -11.34 2.67
N VAL A 119 1.90 -10.01 2.65
CA VAL A 119 3.00 -9.08 2.35
C VAL A 119 3.12 -8.05 3.47
N PRO A 120 4.04 -8.24 4.43
CA PRO A 120 4.38 -7.19 5.38
C PRO A 120 5.06 -6.05 4.63
N LEU A 121 4.54 -4.83 4.77
CA LEU A 121 5.06 -3.65 4.06
C LEU A 121 4.71 -2.40 4.84
N SER A 122 5.68 -1.49 5.00
CA SER A 122 5.40 -0.20 5.64
C SER A 122 4.33 0.58 4.85
N CYS A 123 3.56 1.40 5.57
CA CYS A 123 2.53 2.25 4.98
C CYS A 123 3.12 3.26 3.99
N ALA A 124 4.36 3.70 4.24
CA ALA A 124 5.09 4.59 3.35
C ALA A 124 5.47 3.91 2.03
N ASP A 125 6.09 2.72 2.11
CA ASP A 125 6.45 1.95 0.91
C ASP A 125 5.21 1.51 0.14
N HIS A 126 4.14 1.12 0.85
CA HIS A 126 2.85 0.84 0.25
C HIS A 126 2.35 2.02 -0.59
N ASP A 127 2.31 3.22 0.00
CA ASP A 127 1.77 4.40 -0.68
C ASP A 127 2.67 4.82 -1.86
N GLU A 128 3.99 4.68 -1.75
CA GLU A 128 4.90 4.87 -2.88
C GLU A 128 4.59 3.92 -4.04
N TYR A 129 4.48 2.61 -3.77
CA TYR A 129 4.15 1.63 -4.80
C TYR A 129 2.73 1.81 -5.35
N ALA A 130 1.75 2.15 -4.50
CA ALA A 130 0.37 2.37 -4.90
C ALA A 130 0.23 3.61 -5.80
N ALA A 131 1.03 4.66 -5.58
CA ALA A 131 1.08 5.82 -6.46
C ALA A 131 1.47 5.43 -7.88
N ASN A 132 2.53 4.64 -8.03
CA ASN A 132 3.06 4.24 -9.34
C ASN A 132 2.39 3.00 -9.96
N SER A 133 1.36 2.44 -9.33
CA SER A 133 0.60 1.30 -9.86
C SER A 133 -0.89 1.58 -9.89
N GLN A 134 -1.54 1.55 -8.73
CA GLN A 134 -2.99 1.71 -8.59
C GLN A 134 -3.44 3.12 -9.01
N PHE A 135 -2.77 4.16 -8.53
CA PHE A 135 -3.16 5.54 -8.84
C PHE A 135 -2.97 5.89 -10.31
N ILE A 136 -1.82 5.56 -10.93
CA ILE A 136 -1.61 5.72 -12.39
C ILE A 136 -2.69 4.99 -13.19
N THR A 137 -3.01 3.75 -12.82
CA THR A 137 -4.02 2.94 -13.52
C THR A 137 -5.38 3.63 -13.55
N HIS A 138 -5.83 4.17 -12.40
CA HIS A 138 -7.07 4.93 -12.33
C HIS A 138 -7.00 6.28 -13.04
N LEU A 139 -5.89 7.00 -12.91
CA LEU A 139 -5.69 8.28 -13.59
C LEU A 139 -5.79 8.11 -15.10
N MET A 140 -5.09 7.13 -15.67
CA MET A 140 -5.13 6.83 -17.11
C MET A 140 -6.52 6.40 -17.57
N GLY A 141 -7.17 5.48 -16.85
CA GLY A 141 -8.53 5.07 -17.18
C GLY A 141 -9.53 6.23 -17.20
N ARG A 142 -9.42 7.17 -16.25
CA ARG A 142 -10.26 8.37 -16.18
C ARG A 142 -9.93 9.40 -17.27
N ILE A 143 -8.66 9.63 -17.59
CA ILE A 143 -8.25 10.50 -18.70
C ILE A 143 -8.81 9.99 -20.03
N LEU A 144 -8.62 8.69 -20.30
CA LEU A 144 -9.09 8.04 -21.52
C LEU A 144 -10.63 8.01 -21.60
N GLY A 145 -11.31 7.83 -20.46
CA GLY A 145 -12.75 7.99 -20.36
C GLY A 145 -13.20 9.41 -20.67
N SER A 146 -12.52 10.42 -20.12
CA SER A 146 -12.81 11.83 -20.36
C SER A 146 -12.51 12.28 -21.80
N GLN A 147 -11.58 11.62 -22.50
CA GLN A 147 -11.33 11.82 -23.93
C GLN A 147 -12.54 11.39 -24.78
N GLY A 148 -13.40 10.51 -24.28
CA GLY A 148 -14.58 10.01 -24.99
C GLY A 148 -14.29 8.82 -25.90
N LEU A 149 -13.30 7.99 -25.57
CA LEU A 149 -13.02 6.77 -26.34
C LEU A 149 -14.22 5.82 -26.31
N SER A 150 -14.60 5.34 -27.50
CA SER A 150 -15.74 4.45 -27.71
C SER A 150 -15.37 3.30 -28.66
N LYS A 151 -16.13 2.20 -28.61
CA LYS A 151 -15.98 1.07 -29.52
C LYS A 151 -16.07 1.49 -31.00
N THR A 152 -15.33 0.79 -31.84
CA THR A 152 -15.31 0.98 -33.29
C THR A 152 -15.44 -0.36 -34.03
N PRO A 153 -15.78 -0.36 -35.33
CA PRO A 153 -15.83 -1.60 -36.13
C PRO A 153 -14.47 -2.28 -36.34
N ILE A 154 -13.36 -1.62 -35.98
CA ILE A 154 -11.98 -2.06 -36.23
C ILE A 154 -11.16 -2.17 -34.93
N ASP A 155 -11.85 -2.35 -33.79
CA ASP A 155 -11.20 -2.46 -32.49
C ASP A 155 -10.17 -3.59 -32.47
N THR A 156 -8.97 -3.27 -31.97
CA THR A 156 -7.95 -4.28 -31.69
C THR A 156 -8.17 -4.87 -30.30
N LYS A 157 -7.63 -6.08 -30.03
CA LYS A 157 -7.65 -6.67 -28.67
C LYS A 157 -7.01 -5.76 -27.62
N GLY A 158 -6.01 -4.97 -28.02
CA GLY A 158 -5.37 -3.97 -27.16
C GLY A 158 -6.35 -2.86 -26.79
N PHE A 159 -7.06 -2.31 -27.78
CA PHE A 159 -8.06 -1.27 -27.54
C PHE A 159 -9.26 -1.79 -26.73
N GLU A 160 -9.71 -3.02 -26.96
CA GLU A 160 -10.72 -3.65 -26.09
C GLU A 160 -10.28 -3.72 -24.62
N SER A 161 -8.99 -3.94 -24.37
CA SER A 161 -8.42 -3.94 -23.01
C SER A 161 -8.41 -2.54 -22.41
N VAL A 162 -8.13 -1.51 -23.21
CA VAL A 162 -8.26 -0.10 -22.80
C VAL A 162 -9.70 0.24 -22.43
N LEU A 163 -10.68 -0.16 -23.24
CA LEU A 163 -12.10 0.09 -22.94
C LEU A 163 -12.54 -0.63 -21.64
N LYS A 164 -12.02 -1.84 -21.38
CA LYS A 164 -12.24 -2.53 -20.09
C LYS A 164 -11.61 -1.78 -18.92
N LEU A 165 -10.39 -1.25 -19.08
CA LEU A 165 -9.74 -0.43 -18.08
C LEU A 165 -10.57 0.82 -17.74
N ILE A 166 -11.06 1.54 -18.75
CA ILE A 166 -11.95 2.69 -18.55
C ILE A 166 -13.19 2.26 -17.77
N GLY A 167 -13.86 1.19 -18.19
CA GLY A 167 -15.04 0.66 -17.50
C GLY A 167 -14.79 0.34 -16.02
N ASN A 168 -13.71 -0.37 -15.72
CA ASN A 168 -13.36 -0.76 -14.36
C ASN A 168 -13.00 0.44 -13.47
N THR A 169 -12.23 1.40 -14.00
CA THR A 169 -11.75 2.55 -13.22
C THR A 169 -12.82 3.63 -13.03
N MET A 170 -13.77 3.74 -13.95
CA MET A 170 -14.90 4.66 -13.87
C MET A 170 -16.08 4.09 -13.06
N ALA A 171 -16.09 2.80 -12.76
CA ALA A 171 -17.07 2.19 -11.86
C ALA A 171 -16.88 2.66 -10.40
N ASP A 172 -15.65 2.96 -10.01
CA ASP A 172 -15.35 3.57 -8.71
C ASP A 172 -15.78 5.04 -8.64
N SER A 173 -16.25 5.47 -7.47
CA SER A 173 -16.65 6.86 -7.25
C SER A 173 -15.48 7.83 -7.43
N PHE A 174 -15.79 9.06 -7.83
CA PHE A 174 -14.76 10.09 -7.96
C PHE A 174 -14.14 10.43 -6.59
N ASP A 175 -14.91 10.37 -5.50
CA ASP A 175 -14.41 10.60 -4.14
C ASP A 175 -13.33 9.57 -3.75
N LEU A 176 -13.52 8.30 -4.13
CA LEU A 176 -12.54 7.25 -3.86
C LEU A 176 -11.23 7.51 -4.62
N PHE A 177 -11.33 7.95 -5.88
CA PHE A 177 -10.17 8.36 -6.66
C PHE A 177 -9.49 9.62 -6.13
N TYR A 178 -10.28 10.63 -5.74
CA TYR A 178 -9.78 11.85 -5.13
C TYR A 178 -9.06 11.55 -3.81
N GLY A 179 -9.53 10.57 -3.04
CA GLY A 179 -8.86 10.08 -1.84
C GLY A 179 -7.44 9.58 -2.13
N LEU A 180 -7.24 8.81 -3.21
CA LEU A 180 -5.89 8.38 -3.62
C LEU A 180 -4.97 9.56 -3.87
N TYR A 181 -5.46 10.57 -4.60
CA TYR A 181 -4.67 11.76 -4.91
C TYR A 181 -4.36 12.59 -3.65
N LYS A 182 -5.39 12.87 -2.84
CA LYS A 182 -5.29 13.79 -1.71
C LYS A 182 -4.43 13.24 -0.59
N TYR A 183 -4.52 11.94 -0.34
CA TYR A 183 -3.95 11.32 0.86
C TYR A 183 -2.70 10.48 0.59
N ASN A 184 -2.24 10.42 -0.67
CA ASN A 184 -0.94 9.88 -1.02
C ASN A 184 -0.03 11.01 -1.51
N LYS A 185 0.99 11.35 -0.71
CA LYS A 185 1.93 12.44 -1.00
C LYS A 185 2.67 12.27 -2.34
N ASN A 186 2.79 11.03 -2.82
CA ASN A 186 3.51 10.70 -4.05
C ASN A 186 2.69 10.98 -5.32
N SER A 187 1.35 11.09 -5.22
CA SER A 187 0.46 11.25 -6.37
C SER A 187 0.76 12.47 -7.24
N ALA A 188 1.17 13.59 -6.65
CA ALA A 188 1.49 14.81 -7.40
C ALA A 188 2.76 14.66 -8.26
N GLU A 189 3.79 13.98 -7.75
CA GLU A 189 5.00 13.65 -8.52
C GLU A 189 4.65 12.70 -9.66
N THR A 190 3.86 11.65 -9.38
CA THR A 190 3.39 10.71 -10.39
C THR A 190 2.64 11.40 -11.55
N ILE A 191 1.78 12.39 -11.27
CA ILE A 191 1.11 13.18 -12.33
C ILE A 191 2.13 13.93 -13.18
N ARG A 192 3.11 14.60 -12.56
CA ARG A 192 4.14 15.37 -13.27
C ARG A 192 4.99 14.48 -14.16
N GLN A 193 5.40 13.32 -13.66
CA GLN A 193 6.15 12.33 -14.45
C GLN A 193 5.35 11.83 -15.65
N LEU A 194 4.07 11.54 -15.47
CA LEU A 194 3.19 11.12 -16.55
C LEU A 194 2.99 12.22 -17.61
N GLN A 195 2.85 13.47 -17.19
CA GLN A 195 2.76 14.62 -18.10
C GLN A 195 4.06 14.82 -18.89
N SER A 196 5.22 14.71 -18.23
CA SER A 196 6.52 14.77 -18.90
C SER A 196 6.65 13.64 -19.92
N ALA A 197 6.35 12.40 -19.53
CA ALA A 197 6.45 11.25 -20.42
C ALA A 197 5.53 11.39 -21.65
N LEU A 198 4.31 11.93 -21.49
CA LEU A 198 3.43 12.23 -22.61
C LEU A 198 4.06 13.29 -23.54
N SER A 199 4.58 14.38 -22.97
CA SER A 199 5.25 15.44 -23.73
C SER A 199 6.46 14.91 -24.50
N ASP A 200 7.30 14.10 -23.87
CA ASP A 200 8.51 13.54 -24.46
C ASP A 200 8.18 12.65 -25.67
N VAL A 201 7.13 11.83 -25.57
CA VAL A 201 6.65 11.00 -26.69
C VAL A 201 6.12 11.87 -27.83
N VAL A 202 5.37 12.94 -27.52
CA VAL A 202 4.87 13.87 -28.56
C VAL A 202 6.02 14.56 -29.28
N VAL A 203 7.02 15.07 -28.55
CA VAL A 203 8.22 15.69 -29.13
C VAL A 203 8.96 14.73 -30.05
N GLN A 204 9.14 13.47 -29.63
CA GLN A 204 9.78 12.45 -30.48
C GLN A 204 9.03 12.25 -31.80
N LEU A 205 7.69 12.25 -31.79
CA LEU A 205 6.89 12.11 -33.01
C LEU A 205 7.07 13.32 -33.94
N GLU A 206 7.04 14.54 -33.40
CA GLU A 206 7.22 15.78 -34.17
C GLU A 206 8.64 15.89 -34.77
N GLU A 207 9.67 15.48 -34.02
CA GLU A 207 11.05 15.46 -34.49
C GLU A 207 11.24 14.47 -35.64
N MET A 208 10.65 13.28 -35.55
CA MET A 208 10.68 12.30 -36.64
C MET A 208 10.00 12.83 -37.91
N GLU A 209 8.84 13.48 -37.78
CA GLU A 209 8.15 14.10 -38.92
C GLU A 209 9.00 15.17 -39.59
N LYS A 210 9.66 16.03 -38.80
CA LYS A 210 10.55 17.07 -39.32
C LYS A 210 11.75 16.49 -40.09
N GLN A 211 12.38 15.45 -39.59
CA GLN A 211 13.50 14.78 -40.26
C GLN A 211 13.10 14.16 -41.60
N GLU A 212 11.89 13.58 -41.68
CA GLU A 212 11.35 13.05 -42.94
C GLU A 212 11.06 14.15 -43.98
N GLN A 213 10.66 15.34 -43.53
CA GLN A 213 10.42 16.49 -44.41
C GLN A 213 11.73 17.09 -44.94
N GLU A 214 12.80 17.13 -44.12
CA GLU A 214 14.13 17.64 -44.51
C GLU A 214 14.90 16.67 -45.43
N SER A 215 14.52 15.39 -45.44
CA SER A 215 15.16 14.34 -46.26
C SER A 215 14.51 14.15 -47.65
N LYS A 216 13.45 14.89 -47.97
CA LYS A 216 12.74 14.87 -49.26
C LYS A 216 13.09 16.09 -50.10
#